data_AF-A0A7W0MBK0-F1
#
_entry.id   AF-A0A7W0MBK0-F1
#
_cell.length_a   1.000
_cell.length_b   1.000
_cell.length_c   1.000
_cell.angle_alpha   90.00
_cell.angle_beta   90.00
_cell.angle_gamma   90.00
#
_symmetry.space_group_name_H-M   'P 1'
#
loop_
_entity.id
_entity.type
_entity.pdbx_description
1 polymer ?
#
loop_
_entity_poly.entity_id
_entity_poly.type
_entity_poly.pdbx_seq_one_letter_code
_entity_poly.pdbx_strand_id
1 'polypeptide(L)'
;MSHGDRVPQLRKQISVSLSVADWRVLRDEAARQRLPLAELCRRWLSPDLNRLRRHPNREYAPRAAVSDSPIAGGSRRPSCVEERRRNHVWRND
;
A
#
# COMPACT_ATOMS: atom_id res chain seq x y z
N MET A 1 12.44 0.07 36.08
CA MET A 1 11.30 0.66 35.35
C MET A 1 11.42 0.21 33.90
N SER A 2 10.63 -0.77 33.48
CA SER A 2 10.75 -1.34 32.12
C SER A 2 10.18 -0.35 31.10
N HIS A 3 11.04 0.26 30.30
CA HIS A 3 10.63 0.93 29.06
C HIS A 3 10.29 -0.15 28.05
N GLY A 4 9.02 -0.53 27.98
CA GLY A 4 8.50 -1.32 26.88
C GLY A 4 8.52 -0.46 25.63
N ASP A 5 9.52 -0.65 24.78
CA ASP A 5 9.61 -0.02 23.45
C ASP A 5 8.33 -0.33 22.67
N ARG A 6 7.44 0.66 22.60
CA ARG A 6 6.33 0.64 21.64
C ARG A 6 6.94 0.86 20.27
N VAL A 7 7.22 -0.22 19.56
CA VAL A 7 7.58 -0.15 18.13
C VAL A 7 6.50 0.70 17.45
N PRO A 8 6.86 1.84 16.84
CA PRO A 8 5.88 2.69 16.17
C PRO A 8 5.19 1.87 15.07
N GLN A 9 3.87 1.74 15.16
CA GLN A 9 3.11 1.03 14.13
C GLN A 9 3.16 1.85 12.84
N LEU A 10 3.96 1.38 11.87
CA LEU A 10 3.99 1.94 10.54
C LEU A 10 2.59 1.83 9.91
N ARG A 11 2.03 2.97 9.49
CA ARG A 11 0.73 3.03 8.82
C ARG A 11 0.94 3.33 7.35
N LYS A 12 0.18 2.63 6.49
CA LYS A 12 0.07 2.97 5.07
C LYS A 12 -1.27 3.61 4.80
N GLN A 13 -1.27 4.64 3.96
CA GLN A 13 -2.49 5.20 3.38
C GLN A 13 -2.86 4.38 2.14
N ILE A 14 -4.14 4.07 2.01
CA ILE A 14 -4.70 3.41 0.83
C ILE A 14 -5.80 4.29 0.24
N SER A 15 -5.93 4.25 -1.07
CA SER A 15 -7.04 4.87 -1.80
C SER A 15 -7.96 3.78 -2.31
N VAL A 16 -9.27 3.97 -2.16
CA VAL A 16 -10.31 3.04 -2.63
C VAL A 16 -11.29 3.83 -3.49
N SER A 17 -11.63 3.27 -4.66
CA SER A 17 -12.64 3.84 -5.55
C SER A 17 -14.00 3.21 -5.25
N LEU A 18 -15.01 4.05 -5.01
CA LEU A 18 -16.39 3.65 -4.73
C LEU A 18 -17.33 4.39 -5.69
N SER A 19 -18.53 3.85 -5.90
CA SER A 19 -19.59 4.65 -6.53
C SER A 19 -19.98 5.81 -5.62
N VAL A 20 -20.58 6.86 -6.20
CA VAL A 20 -21.08 8.00 -5.42
C VAL A 20 -22.18 7.56 -4.45
N ALA A 21 -22.99 6.56 -4.83
CA ALA A 21 -24.03 6.01 -3.97
C ALA A 21 -23.43 5.33 -2.73
N ASP A 22 -22.45 4.44 -2.92
CA ASP A 22 -21.80 3.72 -1.81
C ASP A 22 -21.03 4.68 -0.89
N TRP A 23 -20.39 5.69 -1.47
CA TRP A 23 -19.71 6.74 -0.70
C TRP A 23 -20.67 7.48 0.24
N ARG A 24 -21.87 7.84 -0.22
CA ARG A 24 -22.87 8.52 0.60
C ARG A 24 -23.33 7.64 1.76
N VAL A 25 -23.67 6.38 1.47
CA VAL A 25 -24.06 5.40 2.49
C VAL A 25 -22.97 5.26 3.56
N LEU A 26 -21.70 5.15 3.15
CA LEU A 26 -20.58 5.02 4.07
C LEU A 26 -20.40 6.28 4.95
N ARG A 27 -20.57 7.47 4.37
CA ARG A 27 -20.47 8.74 5.10
C ARG A 27 -21.59 8.89 6.12
N ASP A 28 -22.83 8.55 5.75
CA ASP A 28 -23.99 8.66 6.63
C ASP A 28 -23.84 7.71 7.83
N GLU A 29 -23.33 6.50 7.59
CA GLU A 29 -23.07 5.53 8.64
C GLU A 29 -21.96 5.99 9.60
N ALA A 30 -20.90 6.60 9.08
CA ALA A 30 -19.85 7.19 9.90
C ALA A 30 -20.39 8.33 10.78
N ALA A 31 -21.27 9.18 10.23
CA ALA A 31 -21.94 10.23 10.98
C ALA A 31 -22.88 9.66 12.06
N ARG A 32 -23.67 8.64 11.73
CA ARG A 32 -24.58 7.96 12.66
C ARG A 32 -23.84 7.38 13.86
N GLN A 33 -22.66 6.78 13.63
CA GLN A 33 -21.83 6.23 14.70
C GLN A 33 -20.90 7.25 15.36
N ARG A 34 -20.86 8.50 14.86
CA ARG A 34 -19.95 9.57 15.30
C ARG A 34 -18.47 9.15 15.23
N LEU A 35 -18.10 8.47 14.15
CA LEU A 35 -16.74 7.99 13.91
C LEU A 35 -16.12 8.70 12.70
N PRO A 36 -14.81 8.95 12.71
CA PRO A 36 -14.09 9.25 11.48
C PRO A 36 -14.25 8.10 10.48
N LEU A 37 -14.41 8.42 9.20
CA LEU A 37 -14.60 7.42 8.14
C LEU A 37 -13.51 6.33 8.15
N ALA A 38 -12.24 6.73 8.31
CA ALA A 38 -11.11 5.82 8.37
C ALA A 38 -11.15 4.88 9.59
N GLU A 39 -11.82 5.27 10.68
CA GLU A 39 -12.04 4.40 11.85
C GLU A 39 -13.16 3.39 11.56
N LEU A 40 -14.26 3.84 10.94
CA LEU A 40 -15.33 2.95 10.50
C LEU A 40 -14.80 1.86 9.54
N CYS A 41 -14.05 2.26 8.50
CA CYS A 41 -13.44 1.32 7.56
C CYS A 41 -12.49 0.33 8.28
N ARG A 42 -11.68 0.80 9.23
CA ARG A 42 -10.79 -0.07 10.00
C ARG A 42 -11.55 -1.08 10.84
N ARG A 43 -12.65 -0.68 11.48
CA ARG A 43 -13.50 -1.60 12.27
C ARG A 43 -14.09 -2.69 11.40
N TRP A 44 -14.57 -2.34 10.20
CA TRP A 44 -15.16 -3.31 9.28
C TRP A 44 -14.13 -4.22 8.60
N LEU A 45 -12.93 -3.71 8.28
CA LEU A 45 -11.87 -4.53 7.68
C LEU A 45 -11.18 -5.45 8.69
N SER A 46 -11.16 -5.10 9.99
CA SER A 46 -10.39 -5.82 11.00
C SER A 46 -10.68 -7.33 11.09
N PRO A 47 -11.95 -7.80 11.06
CA PRO A 47 -12.25 -9.23 11.09
C PRO A 47 -11.63 -10.00 9.93
N ASP A 48 -11.76 -9.48 8.72
CA ASP A 48 -11.24 -10.11 7.50
C ASP A 48 -9.71 -10.07 7.47
N LEU A 49 -9.10 -8.95 7.85
CA LEU A 49 -7.64 -8.85 7.97
C LEU A 49 -7.10 -9.86 9.00
N ASN A 50 -7.81 -10.07 10.11
CA ASN A 50 -7.42 -11.06 11.12
C ASN A 50 -7.61 -12.51 10.63
N ARG A 51 -8.57 -12.76 9.72
CA ARG A 51 -8.70 -14.04 9.04
C ARG A 51 -7.56 -14.26 8.05
N LEU A 52 -7.26 -13.26 7.22
CA LEU A 52 -6.19 -13.32 6.22
C LEU A 52 -4.80 -13.50 6.86
N ARG A 53 -4.53 -12.87 8.00
CA ARG A 53 -3.28 -13.08 8.75
C ARG A 53 -3.06 -14.52 9.22
N ARG A 54 -4.15 -15.26 9.50
CA ARG A 54 -4.09 -16.67 9.91
C ARG A 54 -3.87 -17.63 8.73
N HIS A 55 -4.14 -17.16 7.52
CA HIS A 55 -3.87 -17.87 6.27
C HIS A 55 -2.91 -17.05 5.41
N PRO A 56 -1.65 -16.86 5.85
CA PRO A 56 -0.70 -16.10 5.07
C PRO A 56 -0.58 -16.76 3.70
N ASN A 57 -1.01 -16.04 2.67
CA ASN A 57 -0.82 -16.47 1.30
C ASN A 57 0.70 -16.55 1.10
N ARG A 58 1.24 -17.76 0.87
CA ARG A 58 2.70 -18.01 0.79
C ARG A 58 3.41 -17.17 -0.27
N GLU A 59 2.64 -16.59 -1.19
CA GLU A 59 3.10 -15.85 -2.37
C GLU A 59 3.66 -14.45 -2.05
N TYR A 60 3.32 -13.89 -0.88
CA TYR A 60 3.91 -12.64 -0.37
C TYR A 60 4.81 -12.92 0.85
N ALA A 61 5.60 -14.00 0.79
CA ALA A 61 6.82 -14.00 1.59
C ALA A 61 7.59 -12.73 1.19
N PRO A 62 7.95 -11.83 2.12
CA PRO A 62 8.88 -10.76 1.78
C PRO A 62 10.05 -11.47 1.14
N ARG A 63 10.37 -11.17 -0.13
CA ARG A 63 11.59 -11.64 -0.78
C ARG A 63 12.65 -11.52 0.29
N ALA A 64 13.11 -12.68 0.80
CA ALA A 64 14.03 -12.74 1.91
C ALA A 64 15.07 -11.69 1.61
N ALA A 65 15.33 -10.80 2.59
CA ALA A 65 16.36 -9.79 2.50
C ALA A 65 17.51 -10.40 1.71
N VAL A 66 17.71 -9.92 0.48
CA VAL A 66 18.80 -10.36 -0.36
C VAL A 66 20.02 -10.06 0.48
N SER A 67 20.55 -11.11 1.12
CA SER A 67 21.83 -11.05 1.75
C SER A 67 22.77 -10.77 0.60
N ASP A 68 23.26 -9.54 0.52
CA ASP A 68 24.37 -9.15 -0.34
C ASP A 68 25.56 -10.05 0.01
N SER A 69 25.60 -11.22 -0.63
CA SER A 69 26.85 -11.93 -0.81
C SER A 69 27.57 -11.27 -1.98
N PRO A 70 28.83 -10.85 -1.83
CA PRO A 70 29.54 -10.15 -2.87
C PRO A 70 29.85 -11.14 -3.99
N ILE A 71 29.18 -10.98 -5.14
CA ILE A 71 29.60 -11.66 -6.36
C ILE A 71 30.88 -10.98 -6.83
N ALA A 72 31.99 -11.68 -6.60
CA ALA A 72 33.27 -11.37 -7.22
C ALA A 72 33.14 -11.43 -8.75
N GLY A 73 33.50 -10.32 -9.40
CA GLY A 73 34.09 -10.32 -10.73
C GLY A 73 33.14 -10.37 -11.94
N GLY A 74 33.23 -9.35 -12.79
CA GLY A 74 33.29 -9.59 -14.23
C GLY A 74 32.25 -8.95 -15.14
N SER A 75 32.47 -7.67 -15.44
CA SER A 75 32.57 -7.15 -16.83
C SER A 75 31.33 -7.06 -17.75
N ARG A 76 31.21 -5.84 -18.29
CA ARG A 76 30.62 -5.41 -19.58
C ARG A 76 29.11 -5.13 -19.65
N ARG A 77 28.82 -3.82 -19.55
CA ARG A 77 27.78 -3.14 -20.32
C ARG A 77 27.78 -3.59 -21.80
N PRO A 78 26.63 -3.44 -22.47
CA PRO A 78 26.63 -2.53 -23.60
C PRO A 78 25.65 -1.37 -23.40
N SER A 79 26.08 -0.25 -23.95
CA SER A 79 25.37 1.01 -24.14
C SER A 79 24.67 0.97 -25.51
N CYS A 80 23.38 1.29 -25.57
CA CYS A 80 22.66 1.77 -26.77
C CYS A 80 21.66 2.83 -26.26
N VAL A 81 21.99 4.11 -26.30
CA VAL A 81 21.69 5.05 -27.39
C VAL A 81 20.18 5.29 -27.55
N GLU A 82 19.75 6.41 -26.96
CA GLU A 82 18.87 7.44 -27.53
C GLU A 82 17.83 7.00 -28.57
N GLU A 83 16.54 7.07 -28.21
CA GLU A 83 15.53 7.51 -29.17
C GLU A 83 14.57 8.52 -28.55
N ARG A 84 14.42 9.58 -29.32
CA ARG A 84 13.96 10.91 -28.98
C ARG A 84 12.59 11.10 -29.65
N ARG A 85 11.73 11.85 -28.97
CA ARG A 85 10.62 12.67 -29.49
C ARG A 85 9.19 12.10 -29.49
N ARG A 86 8.37 12.90 -28.80
CA ARG A 86 7.13 13.54 -29.27
C ARG A 86 5.82 12.74 -29.18
N ASN A 87 4.95 13.23 -28.29
CA ASN A 87 3.60 13.78 -28.57
C ASN A 87 2.76 13.62 -27.30
N HIS A 88 1.86 14.49 -26.88
CA HIS A 88 1.49 15.84 -27.27
C HIS A 88 0.72 16.41 -26.07
N VAL A 89 0.82 17.73 -25.88
CA VAL A 89 -0.07 18.57 -25.09
C VAL A 89 -1.53 18.12 -25.19
N TRP A 90 -2.23 18.07 -24.06
CA TRP A 90 -3.65 18.46 -24.02
C TRP A 90 -3.86 19.45 -22.88
N ARG A 91 -4.09 20.69 -23.30
CA ARG A 91 -4.68 21.81 -22.56
C ARG A 91 -6.17 21.87 -22.93
N ASN A 92 -6.93 22.52 -22.04
CA ASN A 92 -8.30 23.03 -22.18
C ASN A 92 -9.41 21.99 -21.88
N ASP A 93 -10.48 22.32 -21.18
CA ASP A 93 -11.11 23.64 -20.89
C ASP A 93 -11.21 23.95 -19.39
#